data_AF-A0AAJ2PWU9-F1
#
_entry.id   AF-A0AAJ2PWU9-F1
#
_cell.length_a   1.000
_cell.length_b   1.000
_cell.length_c   1.000
_cell.angle_alpha   90.00
_cell.angle_beta   90.00
_cell.angle_gamma   90.00
#
_symmetry.space_group_name_H-M   'P 1'
#
loop_
_entity.id
_entity.type
_entity.pdbx_description
1 polymer ?
#
loop_
_entity_poly.entity_id
_entity_poly.type
_entity_poly.pdbx_seq_one_letter_code
_entity_poly.pdbx_strand_id
1 'polypeptide(L)'
;MSAWQPLPDELPPEVRHFVEQLRLLKDRTGLSLVALGARTAYSKSSWQRYLNGTQPPPRQAVVALCRVAAEDAERFGVRWELAVRAWPRPAPQTVPPSRPPHPVGAGAGAPSG
;
A
#
# COMPACT_ATOMS: atom_id res chain seq x y z
N MET A 1 12.74 4.16 -16.03
CA MET A 1 11.28 4.24 -16.23
C MET A 1 10.63 3.06 -15.52
N SER A 2 9.86 3.31 -14.46
CA SER A 2 9.14 2.22 -13.80
C SER A 2 7.96 1.83 -14.69
N ALA A 3 7.94 0.59 -15.18
CA ALA A 3 6.79 0.05 -15.90
C ALA A 3 5.64 -0.14 -14.89
N TRP A 4 4.82 0.89 -14.73
CA TRP A 4 3.64 0.83 -13.89
C TRP A 4 2.61 -0.11 -14.50
N GLN A 5 1.92 -0.88 -13.66
CA GLN A 5 0.75 -1.61 -14.13
C GLN A 5 -0.36 -0.62 -14.50
N PRO A 6 -1.24 -0.98 -15.46
CA PRO A 6 -2.44 -0.20 -15.72
C PRO A 6 -3.26 -0.09 -14.42
N LEU A 7 -3.85 1.10 -14.22
CA LEU A 7 -4.72 1.34 -13.07
C LEU A 7 -6.06 0.62 -13.29
N PRO A 8 -6.65 -0.01 -12.25
CA PRO A 8 -7.94 -0.68 -12.37
C PRO A 8 -9.00 0.25 -12.97
N ASP A 9 -9.80 -0.26 -13.91
CA ASP A 9 -10.82 0.53 -14.62
C ASP A 9 -11.92 1.05 -13.69
N GLU A 10 -12.21 0.30 -12.61
CA GLU A 10 -13.21 0.61 -11.58
C GLU A 10 -12.78 1.73 -10.61
N LEU A 11 -11.54 2.23 -10.71
CA LEU A 11 -11.09 3.35 -9.88
C LEU A 11 -11.83 4.64 -10.26
N PRO A 12 -12.41 5.36 -9.27
CA PRO A 12 -12.97 6.67 -9.49
C PRO A 12 -11.95 7.64 -10.12
N PRO A 13 -12.40 8.57 -10.98
CA PRO A 13 -11.51 9.50 -11.68
C PRO A 13 -10.56 10.27 -10.75
N GLU A 14 -11.02 10.65 -9.57
CA GLU A 14 -10.25 11.37 -8.56
C GLU A 14 -9.08 10.52 -8.03
N VAL A 15 -9.33 9.23 -7.80
CA VAL A 15 -8.34 8.26 -7.35
C VAL A 15 -7.32 8.01 -8.45
N ARG A 16 -7.80 7.79 -9.68
CA ARG A 16 -6.93 7.59 -10.86
C ARG A 16 -5.98 8.77 -11.04
N HIS A 17 -6.53 9.99 -11.06
CA HIS A 17 -5.74 11.21 -11.21
C HIS A 17 -4.71 11.36 -10.08
N PHE A 18 -5.09 11.09 -8.83
CA PHE A 18 -4.16 11.14 -7.71
C PHE A 18 -3.00 10.14 -7.86
N VAL A 19 -3.29 8.89 -8.25
CA VAL A 19 -2.25 7.87 -8.43
C VAL A 19 -1.33 8.20 -9.60
N GLU A 20 -1.84 8.76 -10.69
CA GLU A 20 -1.02 9.25 -11.81
C GLU A 20 -0.07 10.36 -11.37
N GLN A 21 -0.56 11.34 -10.61
CA GLN A 21 0.30 12.39 -10.04
C GLN A 21 1.35 11.82 -9.08
N LEU A 22 1.00 10.80 -8.30
CA LEU A 22 1.94 10.12 -7.41
C LEU A 22 3.04 9.37 -8.18
N ARG A 23 2.69 8.74 -9.32
CA ARG A 23 3.65 8.10 -10.24
C ARG A 23 4.61 9.11 -10.84
N LEU A 24 4.10 10.25 -11.33
CA LEU A 24 4.92 11.34 -11.86
C LEU A 24 5.86 11.90 -10.79
N LEU A 25 5.35 12.10 -9.57
CA LEU A 25 6.14 12.56 -8.44
C LEU A 25 7.29 11.59 -8.14
N LYS A 26 6.99 10.29 -8.10
CA LYS A 26 8.03 9.28 -7.91
C LYS A 26 9.01 9.23 -9.07
N ASP A 27 8.56 9.37 -10.31
CA ASP A 27 9.46 9.31 -11.48
C ASP A 27 10.42 10.51 -11.52
N ARG A 28 9.97 11.68 -11.08
CA ARG A 28 10.84 12.86 -10.87
C ARG A 28 11.94 12.65 -9.84
N THR A 29 11.74 11.78 -8.84
CA THR A 29 12.80 11.51 -7.86
C THR A 29 14.02 10.82 -8.50
N GLY A 30 13.86 10.20 -9.68
CA GLY A 30 14.89 9.38 -10.31
C GLY A 30 15.20 8.08 -9.54
N LEU A 31 14.51 7.81 -8.43
CA LEU A 31 14.80 6.66 -7.57
C LEU A 31 14.12 5.38 -8.07
N SER A 32 14.77 4.25 -7.85
CA SER A 32 14.13 2.94 -7.91
C SER A 32 13.18 2.77 -6.71
N LEU A 33 12.19 1.87 -6.80
CA LEU A 33 11.29 1.60 -5.68
C LEU A 33 12.02 1.09 -4.43
N VAL A 34 13.13 0.37 -4.62
CA VAL A 34 13.97 -0.11 -3.51
C VAL A 34 14.65 1.08 -2.81
N ALA A 35 15.25 2.00 -3.60
CA ALA A 35 15.88 3.20 -3.07
C ALA A 35 14.87 4.15 -2.42
N LEU A 36 13.68 4.32 -3.02
CA LEU A 36 12.58 5.07 -2.42
C LEU A 36 12.16 4.46 -1.08
N GLY A 37 12.03 3.13 -1.03
CA GLY A 37 11.65 2.43 0.19
C GLY A 37 12.66 2.63 1.32
N ALA A 38 13.95 2.54 1.02
CA ALA A 38 15.03 2.82 1.96
C ALA A 38 14.97 4.26 2.52
N ARG A 39 14.47 5.23 1.75
CA ARG A 39 14.36 6.64 2.17
C ARG A 39 13.06 7.01 2.87
N THR A 40 12.02 6.17 2.80
CA THR A 40 10.65 6.52 3.24
C THR A 40 10.09 5.59 4.31
N ALA A 41 10.86 4.60 4.79
CA ALA A 41 10.45 3.58 5.75
C ALA A 41 9.30 2.65 5.27
N TYR A 42 9.06 2.59 3.96
CA TYR A 42 8.09 1.68 3.34
C TYR A 42 8.80 0.68 2.43
N SER A 43 8.32 -0.56 2.37
CA SER A 43 8.88 -1.56 1.47
C SER A 43 8.57 -1.26 0.00
N LYS A 44 9.36 -1.82 -0.93
CA LYS A 44 9.06 -1.85 -2.37
C LYS A 44 7.63 -2.32 -2.64
N SER A 45 7.20 -3.40 -1.98
CA SER A 45 5.86 -3.98 -2.15
C SER A 45 4.75 -3.03 -1.72
N SER A 46 4.95 -2.28 -0.63
CA SER A 46 3.98 -1.27 -0.17
C SER A 46 3.87 -0.13 -1.19
N TRP A 47 5.00 0.40 -1.65
CA TRP A 47 5.01 1.41 -2.71
C TRP A 47 4.34 0.93 -4.00
N GLN A 48 4.56 -0.33 -4.37
CA GLN A 48 3.97 -0.90 -5.58
C GLN A 48 2.44 -1.00 -5.47
N ARG A 49 1.89 -1.41 -4.32
CA ARG A 49 0.43 -1.40 -4.09
C ARG A 49 -0.17 0.00 -4.18
N TYR A 50 0.50 1.00 -3.61
CA TYR A 50 0.03 2.38 -3.63
C TYR A 50 0.08 2.99 -5.03
N LEU A 51 1.20 2.80 -5.72
CA LEU A 51 1.40 3.33 -7.07
C LEU A 51 0.59 2.55 -8.12
N ASN A 52 0.10 1.35 -7.81
CA ASN A 52 -0.84 0.63 -8.67
C ASN A 52 -2.31 0.92 -8.36
N GLY A 53 -2.61 1.79 -7.38
CA GLY A 53 -4.00 2.11 -7.01
C GLY A 53 -4.73 0.95 -6.30
N THR A 54 -4.01 -0.09 -5.89
CA THR A 54 -4.59 -1.26 -5.19
C THR A 54 -5.00 -0.91 -3.76
N GLN A 55 -4.28 0.00 -3.11
CA GLN A 55 -4.53 0.41 -1.73
C GLN A 55 -4.28 1.91 -1.59
N PRO A 56 -5.11 2.65 -0.83
CA PRO A 56 -4.82 4.05 -0.54
C PRO A 56 -3.49 4.16 0.22
N PRO A 57 -2.54 5.00 -0.23
CA PRO A 57 -1.33 5.26 0.54
C PRO A 57 -1.69 5.98 1.86
N PRO A 58 -1.01 5.69 2.97
CA PRO A 58 -1.17 6.49 4.18
C PRO A 58 -0.62 7.91 3.96
N ARG A 59 -1.19 8.92 4.64
CA ARG A 59 -0.73 10.32 4.55
C ARG A 59 0.78 10.46 4.75
N GLN A 60 1.34 9.68 5.68
CA GLN A 60 2.78 9.69 5.97
C GLN A 60 3.63 9.22 4.80
N ALA A 61 3.18 8.24 4.00
CA ALA A 61 3.87 7.83 2.79
C ALA A 61 3.88 8.96 1.75
N VAL A 62 2.75 9.63 1.57
CA VAL A 62 2.64 10.76 0.64
C VAL A 62 3.58 11.89 1.04
N VAL A 63 3.58 12.26 2.32
CA VAL A 63 4.48 13.29 2.87
C VAL A 63 5.94 12.89 2.68
N ALA A 64 6.30 11.63 2.96
CA ALA A 64 7.67 11.13 2.78
C ALA A 64 8.13 11.20 1.31
N LEU A 65 7.26 10.84 0.37
CA LEU A 65 7.58 10.95 -1.06
C LEU A 65 7.72 12.42 -1.50
N CYS A 66 6.84 13.31 -1.04
CA CYS A 66 6.94 14.74 -1.35
C CYS A 66 8.27 15.32 -0.85
N ARG A 67 8.70 14.96 0.37
CA ARG A 67 10.00 15.36 0.91
C ARG A 67 11.17 14.85 0.06
N VAL A 68 11.11 13.60 -0.40
CA VAL A 68 12.15 13.01 -1.27
C VAL A 68 12.18 13.68 -2.64
N ALA A 69 11.02 14.10 -3.15
CA ALA A 69 10.87 14.76 -4.44
C ALA A 69 11.04 16.30 -4.39
N ALA A 70 11.34 16.86 -3.22
CA ALA A 70 11.36 18.30 -2.95
C ALA A 70 10.07 19.02 -3.39
N GLU A 71 8.92 18.40 -3.12
CA GLU A 71 7.58 18.92 -3.40
C GLU A 71 6.82 19.35 -2.16
N ASP A 72 5.83 20.22 -2.36
CA ASP A 72 4.98 20.74 -1.31
C ASP A 72 3.99 19.66 -0.81
N ALA A 73 4.31 19.10 0.36
CA ALA A 73 3.54 18.06 1.01
C ALA A 73 2.16 18.53 1.52
N GLU A 74 1.99 19.82 1.85
CA GLU A 74 0.71 20.38 2.28
C GLU A 74 -0.27 20.39 1.09
N ARG A 75 0.18 20.96 -0.03
CA ARG A 75 -0.63 21.02 -1.26
C ARG A 75 -0.98 19.63 -1.80
N PHE A 76 -0.04 18.69 -1.73
CA PHE A 76 -0.29 17.31 -2.15
C PHE A 76 -1.18 16.55 -1.15
N GLY A 77 -1.10 16.89 0.14
CA GLY A 77 -1.94 16.34 1.20
C GLY A 77 -3.42 16.63 0.99
N VAL A 78 -3.78 17.86 0.59
CA VAL A 78 -5.19 18.22 0.29
C VAL A 78 -5.75 17.36 -0.85
N ARG A 79 -4.97 17.11 -1.91
CA ARG A 79 -5.38 16.20 -3.00
C ARG A 79 -5.53 14.76 -2.53
N TRP A 80 -4.64 14.31 -1.66
CA TRP A 80 -4.71 12.97 -1.06
C TRP A 80 -6.00 12.79 -0.25
N GLU A 81 -6.44 13.78 0.51
CA GLU A 81 -7.68 13.69 1.30
C GLU A 81 -8.92 13.49 0.42
N LEU A 82 -9.00 14.19 -0.72
CA LEU A 82 -10.09 14.03 -1.69
C LEU A 82 -10.06 12.62 -2.30
N ALA A 83 -8.88 12.15 -2.72
CA ALA A 83 -8.72 10.84 -3.32
C ALA A 83 -9.03 9.71 -2.33
N VAL A 84 -8.63 9.81 -1.07
CA VAL A 84 -8.91 8.79 -0.04
C VAL A 84 -10.40 8.68 0.26
N ARG A 85 -11.14 9.80 0.25
CA ARG A 85 -12.60 9.79 0.42
C ARG A 85 -13.32 9.11 -0.75
N ALA A 86 -12.80 9.27 -1.96
CA ALA A 86 -13.31 8.61 -3.15
C ALA A 86 -12.79 7.17 -3.32
N TRP A 87 -11.78 6.74 -2.53
CA TRP A 87 -11.15 5.44 -2.75
C TRP A 87 -12.14 4.30 -2.56
N PRO A 88 -12.28 3.38 -3.53
CA PRO A 88 -13.18 2.25 -3.38
C PRO A 88 -12.72 1.42 -2.18
N ARG A 89 -13.63 1.23 -1.23
CA ARG A 89 -13.33 0.46 -0.03
C ARG A 89 -13.03 -0.96 -0.49
N PRO A 90 -11.86 -1.54 -0.17
CA PRO A 90 -11.64 -2.93 -0.48
C PRO A 90 -12.78 -3.71 0.14
N ALA A 91 -13.46 -4.55 -0.64
CA ALA A 91 -14.40 -5.51 -0.10
C ALA A 91 -13.70 -6.19 1.08
N PRO A 92 -14.36 -6.35 2.25
CA PRO A 92 -13.75 -7.01 3.37
C PRO A 92 -13.22 -8.34 2.86
N GLN A 93 -11.90 -8.44 2.80
CA GLN A 93 -11.22 -9.68 2.50
C GLN A 93 -11.69 -10.58 3.62
N THR A 94 -12.60 -11.50 3.31
CA THR A 94 -12.99 -12.58 4.20
C THR A 94 -11.69 -13.33 4.46
N VAL A 95 -10.96 -12.91 5.49
CA VAL A 95 -9.90 -13.69 6.07
C VAL A 95 -10.61 -14.97 6.51
N PRO A 96 -10.39 -16.13 5.87
CA PRO A 96 -10.88 -17.35 6.46
C PRO A 96 -10.24 -17.41 7.85
N PRO A 97 -11.01 -17.64 8.94
CA PRO A 97 -10.45 -17.71 10.27
C PRO A 97 -9.32 -18.73 10.22
N SER A 98 -8.11 -18.25 10.45
CA SER A 98 -6.93 -19.09 10.54
C SER A 98 -7.16 -20.02 11.72
N ARG A 99 -7.57 -21.25 11.41
CA ARG A 99 -7.73 -22.33 12.38
C ARG A 99 -6.43 -22.38 13.20
N PRO A 100 -6.49 -22.22 14.53
CA PRO A 100 -5.27 -22.32 15.33
C PRO A 100 -4.65 -23.71 15.11
N PRO A 101 -3.31 -23.82 15.02
CA PRO A 101 -2.64 -25.11 14.93
C PRO A 101 -2.95 -25.90 16.20
N HIS A 102 -3.47 -27.12 16.02
CA HIS A 102 -3.62 -28.08 17.11
C HIS A 102 -2.27 -28.26 17.80
N PRO A 103 -2.20 -28.13 19.14
CA PRO A 103 -1.02 -28.62 19.85
C PRO A 103 -1.04 -30.15 19.80
N VAL A 104 -0.10 -30.70 19.02
CA VAL A 104 0.43 -32.04 19.24
C VAL A 104 1.20 -32.03 20.57
N GLY A 105 0.87 -32.96 21.46
CA GLY A 105 1.55 -33.19 22.74
C GLY A 105 0.69 -34.08 23.63
N ALA A 106 0.73 -35.41 23.45
CA ALA A 106 1.69 -36.33 24.07
C ALA A 106 1.39 -36.62 25.54
N GLY A 107 1.11 -37.90 25.84
CA GLY A 107 1.49 -38.48 27.12
C GLY A 107 0.40 -39.21 27.91
N ALA A 108 0.59 -40.53 27.98
CA ALA A 108 0.41 -41.37 29.16
C ALA A 108 -0.99 -41.84 29.58
N GLY A 109 -1.13 -43.16 29.67
CA GLY A 109 -2.01 -43.80 30.65
C GLY A 109 -2.81 -44.98 30.13
N ALA A 110 -2.20 -46.18 30.13
CA ALA A 110 -2.95 -47.40 30.35
C ALA A 110 -3.74 -47.30 31.67
N PRO A 111 -4.81 -48.08 31.86
CA PRO A 111 -4.57 -49.35 32.54
C PRO A 111 -5.37 -50.54 32.00
N SER A 112 -4.82 -51.71 32.27
CA SER A 112 -5.47 -53.02 32.21
C SER A 112 -6.81 -53.07 32.95
N GLY A 113 -7.70 -53.89 32.40
CA GLY A 113 -8.85 -54.51 33.04
C GLY A 113 -9.27 -55.71 32.21
#